data_AF-A0A973AWU5-F1
#
_entry.id   AF-A0A973AWU5-F1
#
_cell.length_a   1.000
_cell.length_b   1.000
_cell.length_c   1.000
_cell.angle_alpha   90.00
_cell.angle_beta   90.00
_cell.angle_gamma   90.00
#
_symmetry.space_group_name_H-M   'P 1'
#
loop_
_entity.id
_entity.type
_entity.pdbx_description
1 polymer ?
#
loop_
_entity_poly.entity_id
_entity_poly.type
_entity_poly.pdbx_seq_one_letter_code
_entity_poly.pdbx_strand_id
1 'polypeptide(L)'
;MAVFTCPDCGHSQAVDDKHTGKTATCPQCKAQGAVGKIAETTRAYEQTPEEARTRKINGGNAGIYWLPYGSGEAKKMDTRSSLSLEWIVVDDPRLPVAFSSVCGVRAIKDLSPDRYWYNVKFAVTVIGEAVSAVNLRFLTFDVWGCHVRTLGYTEVSDRRRNETWTDELTWYLGTETEAEQHLASLGYVARVRTREGLIVNADNAFIIREAQRFSEKFTEADLEPKAPEKDS
;
A
#
# COMPACT_ATOMS: atom_id res chain seq x y z
N MET A 1 13.69 20.74 26.41
CA MET A 1 13.28 21.95 25.67
C MET A 1 11.81 21.81 25.31
N ALA A 2 11.04 22.86 25.55
CA ALA A 2 9.63 22.92 25.24
C ALA A 2 9.43 23.74 23.95
N VAL A 3 8.32 23.52 23.26
CA VAL A 3 7.94 24.29 22.08
C VAL A 3 6.53 24.79 22.27
N PHE A 4 6.37 26.09 22.01
CA PHE A 4 5.07 26.67 21.76
C PHE A 4 4.72 26.47 20.29
N THR A 5 3.54 25.93 20.00
CA THR A 5 2.99 25.89 18.64
C THR A 5 1.64 26.59 18.64
N CYS A 6 1.49 27.63 17.82
CA CYS A 6 0.24 28.35 17.69
C CYS A 6 -0.78 27.51 16.91
N PRO A 7 -1.99 27.27 17.45
CA PRO A 7 -3.02 26.47 16.77
C PRO A 7 -3.61 27.19 15.54
N ASP A 8 -3.56 28.52 15.51
CA ASP A 8 -4.25 29.31 14.47
C ASP A 8 -3.38 29.60 13.25
N CYS A 9 -2.07 29.80 13.43
CA CYS A 9 -1.17 30.17 12.34
C CYS A 9 0.03 29.24 12.16
N GLY A 10 0.17 28.20 13.00
CA GLY A 10 1.26 27.22 12.92
C GLY A 10 2.65 27.75 13.30
N HIS A 11 2.77 28.99 13.79
CA HIS A 11 4.04 29.53 14.27
C HIS A 11 4.57 28.69 15.45
N SER A 12 5.84 28.29 15.38
CA SER A 12 6.51 27.52 16.44
C SER A 12 7.72 28.27 17.01
N GLN A 13 7.88 28.20 18.33
CA GLN A 13 9.00 28.82 19.02
C GLN A 13 9.50 27.91 20.16
N ALA A 14 10.81 27.73 20.22
CA ALA A 14 11.46 27.07 21.34
C ALA A 14 11.34 27.92 22.61
N VAL A 15 10.92 27.28 23.70
CA VAL A 15 10.72 27.89 25.01
C VAL A 15 11.32 27.01 26.10
N ASP A 16 11.67 27.65 27.21
CA ASP A 16 12.26 26.98 28.37
C ASP A 16 11.25 25.98 28.99
N ASP A 17 11.74 24.81 29.41
CA ASP A 17 10.92 23.71 29.94
C ASP A 17 10.05 24.12 31.14
N LYS A 18 10.45 25.17 31.88
CA LYS A 18 9.66 25.76 32.98
C LYS A 18 8.31 26.35 32.56
N HIS A 19 8.09 26.50 31.25
CA HIS A 19 6.83 26.96 30.67
C HIS A 19 5.93 25.83 30.19
N THR A 20 6.37 24.57 30.29
CA THR A 20 5.53 23.40 29.96
C THR A 20 4.20 23.44 30.72
N GLY A 21 3.09 23.23 30.00
CA GLY A 21 1.74 23.24 30.57
C GLY A 21 1.16 24.63 30.81
N LYS A 22 1.89 25.70 30.49
CA LYS A 22 1.37 27.08 30.50
C LYS A 22 0.86 27.48 29.11
N THR A 23 -0.04 28.45 29.08
CA THR A 23 -0.46 29.12 27.84
C THR A 23 0.52 30.25 27.49
N ALA A 24 0.82 30.38 26.21
CA ALA A 24 1.63 31.46 25.66
C ALA A 24 0.88 32.14 24.51
N THR A 25 1.15 33.43 24.30
CA THR A 25 0.53 34.24 23.25
C THR A 25 1.43 34.25 22.03
N CYS A 26 0.86 33.95 20.87
CA CYS A 26 1.56 33.91 19.59
C CYS A 26 2.01 35.32 19.17
N PRO A 27 3.29 35.54 18.85
CA PRO A 27 3.78 36.84 18.41
C PRO A 27 3.26 37.25 17.02
N GLN A 28 2.78 36.30 16.21
CA GLN A 28 2.29 36.54 14.85
C GLN A 28 0.82 36.94 14.80
N CYS A 29 -0.06 36.17 15.46
CA CYS A 29 -1.51 36.35 15.35
C CYS A 29 -2.20 36.73 16.68
N LYS A 30 -1.43 36.84 17.78
CA LYS A 30 -1.93 37.12 19.15
C LYS A 30 -2.85 36.05 19.73
N ALA A 31 -3.05 34.92 19.06
CA ALA A 31 -3.78 33.78 19.60
C ALA A 31 -3.03 33.11 20.77
N GLN A 32 -3.77 32.49 21.69
CA GLN A 32 -3.18 31.76 22.81
C GLN A 32 -3.07 30.27 22.49
N GLY A 33 -1.95 29.65 22.86
CA GLY A 33 -1.71 28.22 22.69
C GLY A 33 -0.93 27.63 23.86
N ALA A 34 -1.00 26.32 24.05
CA ALA A 34 -0.27 25.66 25.12
C ALA A 34 1.19 25.40 24.74
N VAL A 35 2.08 25.49 25.73
CA VAL A 35 3.48 25.11 25.61
C VAL A 35 3.63 23.63 25.97
N GLY A 36 4.01 22.81 24.99
CA GLY A 36 4.27 21.38 25.16
C GLY A 36 5.77 21.09 25.24
N LYS A 37 6.16 19.98 25.87
CA LYS A 37 7.54 19.47 25.70
C LYS A 37 7.73 19.06 24.24
N ILE A 38 8.96 19.19 23.74
CA ILE A 38 9.39 18.53 22.51
C ILE A 38 9.45 17.02 22.82
N ALA A 39 8.28 16.39 22.91
CA ALA A 39 8.16 14.98 22.61
C ALA A 39 8.06 14.93 21.09
N GLU A 40 9.14 14.45 20.49
CA GLU A 40 9.33 14.06 19.09
C GLU A 40 8.06 14.14 18.24
N THR A 41 8.07 15.05 17.25
CA THR A 41 7.08 15.13 16.17
C THR A 41 7.23 13.98 15.17
N THR A 42 7.44 12.77 15.70
CA THR A 42 7.04 11.52 15.09
C THR A 42 5.91 11.07 16.02
N ARG A 43 4.67 10.95 15.54
CA ARG A 43 3.72 10.08 16.24
C ARG A 43 4.28 8.66 16.11
N ALA A 44 5.23 8.31 16.98
CA ALA A 44 5.35 6.96 17.47
C ALA A 44 4.01 6.68 18.14
N TYR A 45 3.10 6.09 17.39
CA TYR A 45 1.96 5.40 17.98
C TYR A 45 2.55 4.47 19.04
N GLU A 46 2.21 4.72 20.30
CA GLU A 46 2.51 3.83 21.41
C GLU A 46 2.14 2.40 20.97
N GLN A 47 3.14 1.52 21.01
CA GLN A 47 3.06 0.09 20.69
C GLN A 47 2.02 -0.54 21.64
N THR A 48 0.88 -1.09 21.21
CA THR A 48 0.64 -2.46 20.66
C THR A 48 -0.90 -2.68 20.60
N PRO A 49 -1.46 -3.68 19.87
CA PRO A 49 -0.81 -4.89 19.37
C PRO A 49 -0.94 -5.12 17.85
N GLU A 50 -0.07 -6.00 17.35
CA GLU A 50 -0.12 -6.57 16.00
C GLU A 50 -1.50 -7.12 15.57
N GLU A 51 -2.40 -7.33 16.53
CA GLU A 51 -3.74 -7.92 16.42
C GLU A 51 -4.74 -7.06 15.63
N ALA A 52 -4.51 -5.76 15.44
CA ALA A 52 -5.41 -4.92 14.64
C ALA A 52 -5.15 -4.98 13.13
N ARG A 53 -4.02 -5.57 12.70
CA ARG A 53 -3.71 -5.74 11.28
C ARG A 53 -4.45 -6.96 10.76
N THR A 54 -5.40 -6.72 9.88
CA THR A 54 -6.20 -7.80 9.33
C THR A 54 -5.57 -8.31 8.05
N ARG A 55 -5.28 -9.61 8.04
CA ARG A 55 -5.02 -10.34 6.81
C ARG A 55 -6.36 -10.72 6.20
N LYS A 56 -6.62 -10.28 4.96
CA LYS A 56 -7.73 -10.78 4.18
C LYS A 56 -7.20 -11.74 3.12
N ILE A 57 -7.73 -12.96 3.10
CA ILE A 57 -7.30 -14.01 2.18
C ILE A 57 -8.46 -14.36 1.26
N ASN A 58 -8.16 -14.45 -0.02
CA ASN A 58 -9.05 -15.00 -1.02
C ASN A 58 -8.20 -15.71 -2.07
N GLY A 59 -8.82 -16.36 -3.02
CA GLY A 59 -8.09 -17.04 -4.07
C GLY A 59 -8.89 -17.27 -5.32
N GLY A 60 -8.19 -17.74 -6.32
CA GLY A 60 -8.74 -18.25 -7.56
C GLY A 60 -8.11 -19.58 -7.90
N ASN A 61 -8.29 -20.04 -9.13
CA ASN A 61 -7.53 -21.18 -9.64
C ASN A 61 -6.24 -20.64 -10.25
N ALA A 62 -5.09 -21.26 -9.97
CA ALA A 62 -3.83 -20.87 -10.60
C ALA A 62 -3.86 -21.12 -12.12
N GLY A 63 -3.08 -20.33 -12.84
CA GLY A 63 -2.94 -20.38 -14.29
C GLY A 63 -3.19 -19.05 -14.98
N ILE A 64 -2.95 -19.05 -16.30
CA ILE A 64 -3.13 -17.89 -17.16
C ILE A 64 -4.62 -17.68 -17.45
N TYR A 65 -5.04 -16.44 -17.34
CA TYR A 65 -6.36 -16.00 -17.78
C TYR A 65 -6.23 -15.34 -19.16
N TRP A 66 -7.29 -15.31 -19.95
CA TRP A 66 -7.37 -14.51 -21.16
C TRP A 66 -8.56 -13.57 -21.04
N LEU A 67 -8.43 -12.35 -21.53
CA LEU A 67 -9.53 -11.40 -21.63
C LEU A 67 -10.10 -11.48 -23.04
N PRO A 68 -11.31 -12.04 -23.25
CA PRO A 68 -12.00 -11.88 -24.52
C PRO A 68 -12.26 -10.40 -24.77
N TYR A 69 -11.81 -9.91 -25.93
CA TYR A 69 -11.98 -8.52 -26.33
C TYR A 69 -13.44 -8.06 -26.10
N GLY A 70 -13.61 -6.99 -25.32
CA GLY A 70 -14.93 -6.39 -25.04
C GLY A 70 -15.80 -7.07 -23.97
N SER A 71 -15.34 -8.14 -23.31
CA SER A 71 -16.16 -8.87 -22.32
C SER A 71 -16.01 -8.42 -20.87
N GLY A 72 -14.97 -7.63 -20.54
CA GLY A 72 -14.71 -7.13 -19.18
C GLY A 72 -14.33 -8.19 -18.12
N GLU A 73 -14.44 -9.47 -18.45
CA GLU A 73 -14.20 -10.60 -17.56
C GLU A 73 -13.11 -11.53 -18.10
N ALA A 74 -12.05 -11.70 -17.32
CA ALA A 74 -10.97 -12.61 -17.67
C ALA A 74 -11.46 -14.06 -17.51
N LYS A 75 -11.44 -14.84 -18.59
CA LYS A 75 -11.74 -16.26 -18.58
C LYS A 75 -10.46 -17.05 -18.36
N LYS A 76 -10.53 -18.10 -17.54
CA LYS A 76 -9.38 -18.99 -17.35
C LYS A 76 -9.03 -19.63 -18.70
N MET A 77 -7.76 -19.59 -19.08
CA MET A 77 -7.27 -20.43 -20.18
C MET A 77 -7.20 -21.86 -19.63
N ASP A 78 -7.65 -22.85 -20.41
CA ASP A 78 -7.68 -24.23 -19.93
C ASP A 78 -6.29 -24.65 -19.47
N THR A 79 -6.16 -24.93 -18.18
CA THR A 79 -4.89 -25.19 -17.51
C THR A 79 -5.08 -26.42 -16.65
N ARG A 80 -4.23 -27.43 -16.89
CA ARG A 80 -4.23 -28.72 -16.18
C ARG A 80 -3.78 -28.62 -14.71
N SER A 81 -3.65 -27.42 -14.17
CA SER A 81 -3.16 -27.17 -12.81
C SER A 81 -4.30 -27.20 -11.81
N SER A 82 -4.12 -28.01 -10.76
CA SER A 82 -4.99 -28.07 -9.58
C SER A 82 -4.59 -27.07 -8.49
N LEU A 83 -3.53 -26.29 -8.71
CA LEU A 83 -3.07 -25.30 -7.73
C LEU A 83 -4.07 -24.14 -7.61
N SER A 84 -4.25 -23.64 -6.40
CA SER A 84 -5.08 -22.46 -6.13
C SER A 84 -4.20 -21.22 -6.06
N LEU A 85 -4.64 -20.16 -6.74
CA LEU A 85 -4.02 -18.85 -6.69
C LEU A 85 -4.30 -18.23 -5.32
N GLU A 86 -3.28 -17.74 -4.62
CA GLU A 86 -3.43 -17.17 -3.28
C GLU A 86 -3.29 -15.64 -3.30
N TRP A 87 -4.31 -14.95 -2.81
CA TRP A 87 -4.30 -13.50 -2.65
C TRP A 87 -4.37 -13.11 -1.20
N ILE A 88 -3.37 -12.33 -0.79
CA ILE A 88 -3.32 -11.72 0.52
C ILE A 88 -3.44 -10.22 0.35
N VAL A 89 -4.31 -9.62 1.14
CA VAL A 89 -4.30 -8.18 1.37
C VAL A 89 -3.96 -7.92 2.83
N VAL A 90 -3.02 -7.02 3.05
CA VAL A 90 -2.68 -6.52 4.37
C VAL A 90 -3.23 -5.10 4.52
N ASP A 91 -4.12 -4.94 5.50
CA ASP A 91 -4.55 -3.62 5.94
C ASP A 91 -3.78 -3.20 7.20
N ASP A 92 -3.14 -2.05 7.13
CA ASP A 92 -2.48 -1.42 8.27
C ASP A 92 -3.42 -0.35 8.88
N PRO A 93 -3.97 -0.56 10.09
CA PRO A 93 -4.95 0.36 10.69
C PRO A 93 -4.38 1.74 11.00
N ARG A 94 -3.05 1.90 10.93
CA ARG A 94 -2.38 3.19 11.08
C ARG A 94 -2.52 4.08 9.83
N LEU A 95 -2.89 3.49 8.70
CA LEU A 95 -3.14 4.21 7.46
C LEU A 95 -4.63 4.60 7.36
N PRO A 96 -4.95 5.83 6.91
CA PRO A 96 -6.33 6.29 6.72
C PRO A 96 -7.00 5.68 5.48
N VAL A 97 -6.39 4.70 4.85
CA VAL A 97 -6.79 4.09 3.58
C VAL A 97 -6.64 2.58 3.71
N ALA A 98 -7.68 1.84 3.30
CA ALA A 98 -7.71 0.38 3.37
C ALA A 98 -8.37 -0.21 2.12
N PHE A 99 -8.03 -1.46 1.79
CA PHE A 99 -8.71 -2.16 0.70
C PHE A 99 -10.12 -2.56 1.12
N SER A 100 -11.10 -2.26 0.25
CA SER A 100 -12.50 -2.57 0.50
C SER A 100 -12.80 -4.07 0.42
N SER A 101 -12.01 -4.82 -0.35
CA SER A 101 -12.15 -6.26 -0.56
C SER A 101 -10.78 -6.90 -0.77
N VAL A 102 -10.72 -8.23 -0.74
CA VAL A 102 -9.49 -8.94 -1.14
C VAL A 102 -9.32 -8.80 -2.65
N CYS A 103 -8.15 -8.34 -3.06
CA CYS A 103 -7.73 -8.29 -4.44
C CYS A 103 -6.35 -8.91 -4.57
N GLY A 104 -6.01 -9.36 -5.78
CA GLY A 104 -4.66 -9.83 -6.06
C GLY A 104 -4.39 -9.90 -7.55
N VAL A 105 -3.14 -10.19 -7.84
CA VAL A 105 -2.60 -10.14 -9.20
C VAL A 105 -3.00 -11.41 -9.95
N ARG A 106 -3.40 -11.24 -11.21
CA ARG A 106 -3.60 -12.32 -12.19
C ARG A 106 -2.60 -12.16 -13.32
N ALA A 107 -2.07 -13.27 -13.82
CA ALA A 107 -1.42 -13.29 -15.12
C ALA A 107 -2.48 -13.44 -16.22
N ILE A 108 -2.46 -12.54 -17.20
CA ILE A 108 -3.37 -12.53 -18.33
C ILE A 108 -2.56 -12.60 -19.63
N LYS A 109 -3.08 -13.37 -20.59
CA LYS A 109 -2.61 -13.46 -21.97
C LYS A 109 -3.61 -12.76 -22.89
N ASP A 110 -3.09 -11.88 -23.72
CA ASP A 110 -3.80 -11.31 -24.84
C ASP A 110 -3.68 -12.23 -26.05
N LEU A 111 -4.81 -12.54 -26.69
CA LEU A 111 -4.83 -13.53 -27.77
C LEU A 111 -4.23 -13.02 -29.09
N SER A 112 -4.11 -11.70 -29.27
CA SER A 112 -3.53 -11.12 -30.49
C SER A 112 -3.23 -9.61 -30.32
N PRO A 113 -1.96 -9.18 -30.36
CA PRO A 113 -0.74 -9.98 -30.42
C PRO A 113 -0.49 -10.78 -29.13
N ASP A 114 0.31 -11.85 -29.21
CA ASP A 114 0.65 -12.64 -28.01
C ASP A 114 1.43 -11.77 -27.01
N ARG A 115 0.75 -11.39 -25.93
CA ARG A 115 1.29 -10.51 -24.88
C ARG A 115 0.78 -10.96 -23.53
N TYR A 116 1.63 -10.79 -22.54
CA TYR A 116 1.35 -11.19 -21.18
C TYR A 116 1.39 -9.97 -20.27
N TRP A 117 0.48 -9.93 -19.31
CA TRP A 117 0.48 -8.90 -18.28
C TRP A 117 -0.01 -9.40 -16.95
N TYR A 118 0.53 -8.81 -15.90
CA TYR A 118 -0.15 -8.78 -14.62
C TYR A 118 -1.31 -7.82 -14.68
N ASN A 119 -2.43 -8.23 -14.10
CA ASN A 119 -3.63 -7.44 -13.95
C ASN A 119 -4.13 -7.51 -12.51
N VAL A 120 -4.60 -6.39 -11.98
CA VAL A 120 -5.29 -6.35 -10.68
C VAL A 120 -6.47 -5.40 -10.77
N LYS A 121 -7.63 -5.89 -10.32
CA LYS A 121 -8.82 -5.07 -10.05
C LYS A 121 -8.90 -4.90 -8.54
N PHE A 122 -9.00 -3.66 -8.07
CA PHE A 122 -9.08 -3.38 -6.64
C PHE A 122 -10.08 -2.27 -6.34
N ALA A 123 -10.57 -2.26 -5.11
CA ALA A 123 -11.32 -1.16 -4.55
C ALA A 123 -10.67 -0.75 -3.23
N VAL A 124 -10.50 0.56 -3.03
CA VAL A 124 -9.87 1.14 -1.84
C VAL A 124 -10.80 2.21 -1.27
N THR A 125 -10.87 2.29 0.05
CA THR A 125 -11.71 3.25 0.78
C THR A 125 -10.85 4.08 1.74
N VAL A 126 -11.11 5.38 1.80
CA VAL A 126 -10.57 6.26 2.82
C VAL A 126 -11.39 6.09 4.11
N ILE A 127 -10.84 5.40 5.11
CA ILE A 127 -11.52 5.12 6.39
C ILE A 127 -11.21 6.17 7.47
N GLY A 128 -10.06 6.85 7.32
CA GLY A 128 -9.55 7.83 8.27
C GLY A 128 -9.65 9.28 7.76
N GLU A 129 -8.57 10.03 7.94
CA GLU A 129 -8.45 11.42 7.45
C GLU A 129 -8.40 11.50 5.92
N ALA A 130 -8.71 12.68 5.38
CA ALA A 130 -8.66 12.91 3.94
C ALA A 130 -7.21 12.82 3.41
N VAL A 131 -7.06 12.29 2.20
CA VAL A 131 -5.74 12.06 1.58
C VAL A 131 -5.63 12.82 0.26
N SER A 132 -4.39 13.17 -0.09
CA SER A 132 -4.03 13.84 -1.36
C SER A 132 -3.21 12.94 -2.29
N ALA A 133 -2.61 11.86 -1.76
CA ALA A 133 -1.96 10.84 -2.55
C ALA A 133 -1.94 9.48 -1.83
N VAL A 134 -2.01 8.41 -2.60
CA VAL A 134 -1.95 7.02 -2.11
C VAL A 134 -0.99 6.22 -2.98
N ASN A 135 -0.09 5.48 -2.35
CA ASN A 135 0.79 4.53 -3.02
C ASN A 135 0.42 3.11 -2.61
N LEU A 136 0.08 2.28 -3.59
CA LEU A 136 -0.24 0.87 -3.42
C LEU A 136 0.91 0.02 -3.97
N ARG A 137 1.12 -1.13 -3.34
CA ARG A 137 2.09 -2.12 -3.80
C ARG A 137 1.48 -3.51 -3.84
N PHE A 138 1.92 -4.29 -4.80
CA PHE A 138 1.59 -5.71 -4.95
C PHE A 138 2.86 -6.51 -5.14
N LEU A 139 3.16 -7.41 -4.21
CA LEU A 139 4.25 -8.37 -4.32
C LEU A 139 3.73 -9.60 -5.07
N THR A 140 4.49 -10.12 -6.03
CA THR A 140 4.16 -11.36 -6.75
C THR A 140 5.13 -12.47 -6.38
N PHE A 141 4.60 -13.70 -6.31
CA PHE A 141 5.35 -14.89 -5.97
C PHE A 141 5.06 -16.01 -6.97
N ASP A 142 6.10 -16.78 -7.29
CA ASP A 142 5.99 -17.91 -8.19
C ASP A 142 5.47 -19.19 -7.51
N VAL A 143 5.30 -20.26 -8.29
CA VAL A 143 4.86 -21.58 -7.82
C VAL A 143 5.81 -22.22 -6.80
N TRP A 144 7.04 -21.74 -6.68
CA TRP A 144 8.04 -22.20 -5.71
C TRP A 144 8.11 -21.31 -4.47
N GLY A 145 7.24 -20.30 -4.37
CA GLY A 145 7.23 -19.34 -3.29
C GLY A 145 8.30 -18.25 -3.41
N CYS A 146 9.03 -18.15 -4.51
CA CYS A 146 10.03 -17.11 -4.70
C CYS A 146 9.37 -15.78 -5.07
N HIS A 147 9.86 -14.67 -4.50
CA HIS A 147 9.45 -13.34 -4.93
C HIS A 147 9.94 -13.07 -6.34
N VAL A 148 9.03 -12.64 -7.21
CA VAL A 148 9.31 -12.34 -8.63
C VAL A 148 9.43 -10.83 -8.81
N ARG A 149 8.41 -10.08 -8.41
CA ARG A 149 8.36 -8.63 -8.66
C ARG A 149 7.54 -7.88 -7.62
N THR A 150 7.87 -6.61 -7.46
CA THR A 150 7.04 -5.65 -6.73
C THR A 150 6.45 -4.65 -7.70
N LEU A 151 5.13 -4.64 -7.78
CA LEU A 151 4.34 -3.78 -8.65
C LEU A 151 3.88 -2.57 -7.85
N GLY A 152 4.01 -1.37 -8.42
CA GLY A 152 3.66 -0.12 -7.77
C GLY A 152 2.60 0.64 -8.52
N TYR A 153 1.73 1.32 -7.76
CA TYR A 153 0.75 2.29 -8.27
C TYR A 153 0.72 3.51 -7.37
N THR A 154 0.64 4.69 -7.97
CA THR A 154 0.50 5.95 -7.25
C THR A 154 -0.67 6.72 -7.82
N GLU A 155 -1.64 7.01 -6.95
CA GLU A 155 -2.74 7.91 -7.25
C GLU A 155 -2.47 9.24 -6.55
N VAL A 156 -2.53 10.35 -7.30
CA VAL A 156 -2.38 11.72 -6.77
C VAL A 156 -3.69 12.45 -7.02
N SER A 157 -4.58 12.36 -6.04
CA SER A 157 -5.92 12.94 -6.11
C SER A 157 -6.44 13.18 -4.70
N ASP A 158 -7.16 14.29 -4.51
CA ASP A 158 -7.83 14.61 -3.25
C ASP A 158 -9.00 13.65 -3.03
N ARG A 159 -8.92 12.83 -1.99
CA ARG A 159 -9.96 11.87 -1.59
C ARG A 159 -10.49 12.19 -0.20
N ARG A 160 -11.81 12.17 -0.06
CA ARG A 160 -12.50 12.47 1.20
C ARG A 160 -12.70 11.20 2.02
N ARG A 161 -12.93 11.37 3.32
CA ARG A 161 -13.34 10.26 4.18
C ARG A 161 -14.60 9.59 3.64
N ASN A 162 -14.64 8.27 3.73
CA ASN A 162 -15.67 7.36 3.20
C ASN A 162 -15.78 7.35 1.67
N GLU A 163 -14.85 7.97 0.96
CA GLU A 163 -14.77 7.84 -0.50
C GLU A 163 -14.15 6.48 -0.85
N THR A 164 -14.85 5.73 -1.69
CA THR A 164 -14.35 4.48 -2.28
C THR A 164 -14.13 4.71 -3.77
N TRP A 165 -12.99 4.26 -4.28
CA TRP A 165 -12.75 4.20 -5.71
C TRP A 165 -12.33 2.78 -6.11
N THR A 166 -12.48 2.49 -7.38
CA THR A 166 -12.10 1.22 -8.00
C THR A 166 -11.23 1.53 -9.20
N ASP A 167 -10.19 0.74 -9.40
CA ASP A 167 -9.32 0.86 -10.56
C ASP A 167 -8.87 -0.53 -11.03
N GLU A 168 -8.37 -0.56 -12.26
CA GLU A 168 -7.81 -1.74 -12.90
C GLU A 168 -6.43 -1.42 -13.46
N LEU A 169 -5.42 -2.13 -12.98
CA LEU A 169 -4.04 -1.87 -13.37
C LEU A 169 -3.48 -3.02 -14.17
N THR A 170 -2.56 -2.70 -15.07
CA THR A 170 -1.82 -3.68 -15.86
C THR A 170 -0.33 -3.38 -15.85
N TRP A 171 0.48 -4.45 -15.78
CA TRP A 171 1.94 -4.39 -15.93
C TRP A 171 2.38 -5.45 -16.92
N TYR A 172 3.20 -5.06 -17.89
CA TYR A 172 3.72 -5.98 -18.90
C TYR A 172 4.61 -7.07 -18.28
N LEU A 173 4.43 -8.30 -18.76
CA LEU A 173 5.30 -9.45 -18.48
C LEU A 173 6.15 -9.75 -19.70
N GLY A 174 7.43 -10.06 -19.45
CA GLY A 174 8.39 -10.29 -20.53
C GLY A 174 8.15 -11.61 -21.27
N THR A 175 7.61 -12.61 -20.58
CA THR A 175 7.53 -13.99 -21.08
C THR A 175 6.25 -14.72 -20.65
N GLU A 176 5.86 -15.75 -21.41
CA GLU A 176 4.82 -16.70 -21.02
C GLU A 176 5.19 -17.45 -19.73
N THR A 177 6.47 -17.80 -19.56
CA THR A 177 6.97 -18.49 -18.36
C THR A 177 6.68 -17.70 -17.09
N GLU A 178 6.93 -16.39 -17.09
CA GLU A 178 6.62 -15.51 -15.95
C GLU A 178 5.11 -15.50 -15.63
N ALA A 179 4.27 -15.54 -16.66
CA ALA A 179 2.83 -15.62 -16.52
C ALA A 179 2.35 -16.98 -15.97
N GLU A 180 2.92 -18.09 -16.44
CA GLU A 180 2.56 -19.45 -16.01
C GLU A 180 3.01 -19.75 -14.58
N GLN A 181 4.14 -19.19 -14.15
CA GLN A 181 4.71 -19.44 -12.84
C GLN A 181 4.04 -18.62 -11.73
N HIS A 182 3.21 -17.63 -12.04
CA HIS A 182 2.55 -16.82 -11.03
C HIS A 182 1.56 -17.63 -10.18
N LEU A 183 1.77 -17.64 -8.86
CA LEU A 183 0.93 -18.41 -7.93
C LEU A 183 0.27 -17.55 -6.86
N ALA A 184 0.99 -16.58 -6.31
CA ALA A 184 0.48 -15.80 -5.18
C ALA A 184 0.80 -14.31 -5.29
N SER A 185 0.00 -13.49 -4.61
CA SER A 185 0.26 -12.06 -4.50
C SER A 185 -0.12 -11.48 -3.14
N LEU A 186 0.65 -10.50 -2.69
CA LEU A 186 0.38 -9.73 -1.47
C LEU A 186 0.19 -8.25 -1.83
N GLY A 187 -1.02 -7.72 -1.63
CA GLY A 187 -1.35 -6.30 -1.80
C GLY A 187 -1.36 -5.54 -0.49
N TYR A 188 -0.84 -4.31 -0.49
CA TYR A 188 -0.87 -3.42 0.67
C TYR A 188 -0.77 -1.94 0.27
N VAL A 189 -1.27 -1.06 1.13
CA VAL A 189 -1.03 0.39 1.00
C VAL A 189 0.35 0.67 1.56
N ALA A 190 1.29 1.14 0.73
CA ALA A 190 2.67 1.33 1.15
C ALA A 190 2.89 2.67 1.86
N ARG A 191 2.24 3.72 1.37
CA ARG A 191 2.26 5.06 1.98
C ARG A 191 1.09 5.91 1.52
N VAL A 192 0.72 6.86 2.35
CA VAL A 192 -0.26 7.89 2.02
C VAL A 192 0.29 9.27 2.31
N ARG A 193 -0.21 10.28 1.59
CA ARG A 193 -0.05 11.68 1.94
C ARG A 193 -1.42 12.23 2.34
N THR A 194 -1.55 12.75 3.55
CA THR A 194 -2.79 13.40 4.02
C THR A 194 -3.00 14.72 3.29
N ARG A 195 -4.19 15.31 3.42
CA ARG A 195 -4.46 16.62 2.82
C ARG A 195 -3.65 17.76 3.45
N GLU A 196 -3.31 17.59 4.73
CA GLU A 196 -2.46 18.48 5.52
C GLU A 196 -0.96 18.29 5.18
N GLY A 197 -0.63 17.33 4.31
CA GLY A 197 0.72 17.10 3.82
C GLY A 197 1.56 16.14 4.67
N LEU A 198 0.98 15.52 5.71
CA LEU A 198 1.64 14.47 6.49
C LEU A 198 1.82 13.21 5.62
N ILE A 199 2.98 12.56 5.71
CA ILE A 199 3.22 11.28 5.05
C ILE A 199 3.19 10.18 6.11
N VAL A 200 2.37 9.16 5.89
CA VAL A 200 2.27 7.98 6.75
C VAL A 200 2.68 6.75 5.94
N ASN A 201 3.62 5.97 6.45
CA ASN A 201 4.13 4.75 5.80
C ASN A 201 3.56 3.50 6.48
N ALA A 202 3.46 2.42 5.71
CA ALA A 202 3.09 1.11 6.22
C ALA A 202 4.12 0.51 7.18
N ASP A 203 3.73 -0.52 7.92
CA ASP A 203 4.66 -1.31 8.75
C ASP A 203 5.44 -2.29 7.86
N ASN A 204 6.62 -1.88 7.40
CA ASN A 204 7.48 -2.76 6.59
C ASN A 204 7.78 -4.09 7.31
N ALA A 205 7.94 -4.11 8.63
CA ALA A 205 8.26 -5.33 9.36
C ALA A 205 7.12 -6.35 9.29
N PHE A 206 5.88 -5.89 9.41
CA PHE A 206 4.71 -6.74 9.26
C PHE A 206 4.57 -7.27 7.83
N ILE A 207 4.75 -6.41 6.82
CA ILE A 207 4.68 -6.80 5.41
C ILE A 207 5.76 -7.84 5.07
N ILE A 208 6.99 -7.62 5.51
CA ILE A 208 8.11 -8.56 5.31
C ILE A 208 7.78 -9.90 5.93
N ARG A 209 7.27 -9.93 7.18
CA ARG A 209 6.89 -11.20 7.81
C ARG A 209 5.81 -11.95 7.03
N GLU A 210 4.79 -11.25 6.54
CA GLU A 210 3.74 -11.90 5.73
C GLU A 210 4.29 -12.38 4.37
N ALA A 211 5.19 -11.62 3.73
CA ALA A 211 5.87 -12.04 2.52
C ALA A 211 6.80 -13.25 2.73
N GLN A 212 7.44 -13.34 3.91
CA GLN A 212 8.31 -14.45 4.29
C GLN A 212 7.59 -15.78 4.48
N ARG A 213 6.26 -15.77 4.53
CA ARG A 213 5.46 -17.01 4.48
C ARG A 213 5.54 -17.70 3.12
N PHE A 214 5.82 -16.95 2.07
CA PHE A 214 6.08 -17.48 0.73
C PHE A 214 7.57 -17.63 0.47
N SER A 215 8.33 -16.56 0.69
CA SER A 215 9.76 -16.48 0.39
C SER A 215 10.57 -16.18 1.65
N GLU A 216 11.18 -17.19 2.26
CA GLU A 216 12.00 -17.03 3.47
C GLU A 216 13.11 -15.97 3.30
N LYS A 217 13.62 -15.81 2.07
CA LYS A 217 14.69 -14.85 1.73
C LYS A 217 14.19 -13.43 1.47
N PHE A 218 12.89 -13.16 1.57
CA PHE A 218 12.33 -11.83 1.30
C PHE A 218 12.86 -10.79 2.28
N THR A 219 13.31 -9.64 1.75
CA THR A 219 13.92 -8.55 2.52
C THR A 219 13.25 -7.20 2.28
N GLU A 220 13.65 -6.18 3.06
CA GLU A 220 13.16 -4.82 2.86
C GLU A 220 13.49 -4.24 1.47
N ALA A 221 14.62 -4.64 0.88
CA ALA A 221 15.01 -4.18 -0.46
C ALA A 221 14.04 -4.67 -1.56
N ASP A 222 13.31 -5.75 -1.29
CA ASP A 222 12.34 -6.32 -2.24
C ASP A 222 10.97 -5.64 -2.16
N LEU A 223 10.72 -4.80 -1.14
CA LEU A 223 9.50 -3.99 -1.06
C LEU A 223 9.45 -2.89 -2.12
N GLU A 224 10.59 -2.48 -2.68
CA GLU A 224 10.63 -1.42 -3.67
C GLU A 224 10.46 -1.98 -5.09
N PRO A 225 9.59 -1.38 -5.94
CA PRO A 225 9.54 -1.71 -7.34
C PRO A 225 10.90 -1.48 -8.01
N LYS A 226 11.49 -2.55 -8.54
CA LYS A 226 12.71 -2.45 -9.34
C LYS A 226 12.32 -1.92 -10.72
N ALA A 227 13.12 -0.99 -11.25
CA ALA A 227 12.96 -0.53 -12.62
C ALA A 227 13.04 -1.74 -13.57
N PRO A 228 12.24 -1.81 -14.65
CA PRO A 228 12.41 -2.86 -15.63
C PRO A 228 13.85 -2.82 -16.14
N GLU A 229 14.57 -3.93 -16.04
CA GLU A 229 15.87 -4.06 -16.70
C GLU A 229 15.62 -3.82 -18.19
N LYS A 230 16.33 -2.84 -18.76
CA LYS A 230 16.27 -2.61 -20.20
C LYS A 230 17.00 -3.78 -20.84
N ASP A 231 16.27 -4.68 -21.48
CA ASP A 231 16.85 -5.64 -22.42
C ASP A 231 17.72 -4.85 -23.41
N SER A 232 19.03 -5.10 -23.34
CA SER A 232 20.07 -4.47 -24.15
C SER A 232 20.45 -5.38 -25.30
#